data_AF-A0A8S8YI98-F1
#
_entry.id   AF-A0A8S8YI98-F1
#
_cell.length_a   1.000
_cell.length_b   1.000
_cell.length_c   1.000
_cell.angle_alpha   90.00
_cell.angle_beta   90.00
_cell.angle_gamma   90.00
#
_symmetry.space_group_name_H-M   'P 1'
#
loop_
_entity.id
_entity.type
_entity.pdbx_description
1 polymer ?
#
loop_
_entity_poly.entity_id
_entity_poly.type
_entity_poly.pdbx_seq_one_letter_code
_entity_poly.pdbx_strand_id
1 'polypeptide(L)'
;MSDESIIVKGNGTIFLAGPPLVKAATGEEVSAEDLGGADVHTRESGVADHFAENEEEALRMVRNVVENLNIEPKQRLELSQ
;
A
#
# COMPACT_ATOMS: atom_id res chain seq x y z
N MET A 1 4.83 4.38 9.19
CA MET A 1 5.97 4.27 8.26
C MET A 1 6.30 2.80 8.12
N SER A 2 6.54 2.37 6.89
CA SER A 2 6.91 1.01 6.51
C SER A 2 8.10 1.12 5.56
N ASP A 3 8.90 0.06 5.43
CA ASP A 3 10.01 0.01 4.47
C ASP A 3 9.53 -0.26 3.03
N GLU A 4 8.42 -1.00 2.89
CA GLU A 4 7.80 -1.38 1.63
C GLU A 4 6.28 -1.17 1.76
N SER A 5 5.65 -0.66 0.71
CA SER A 5 4.23 -0.36 0.67
C SER A 5 3.59 -0.81 -0.65
N ILE A 6 2.51 -1.58 -0.55
CA ILE A 6 1.79 -2.14 -1.69
C ILE A 6 0.36 -1.59 -1.66
N ILE A 7 -0.08 -1.00 -2.77
CA ILE A 7 -1.43 -0.43 -2.91
C ILE A 7 -2.21 -1.15 -4.02
N VAL A 8 -3.48 -1.45 -3.74
CA VAL A 8 -4.37 -2.18 -4.66
C VAL A 8 -5.22 -1.18 -5.43
N LYS A 9 -5.21 -1.29 -6.76
CA LYS A 9 -6.05 -0.50 -7.65
C LYS A 9 -7.53 -0.58 -7.28
N GLY A 10 -8.21 0.57 -7.19
CA GLY A 10 -9.65 0.67 -6.95
C GLY A 10 -10.12 0.32 -5.53
N ASN A 11 -9.25 -0.23 -4.68
CA ASN A 11 -9.56 -0.52 -3.28
C ASN A 11 -8.70 0.30 -2.30
N GLY A 12 -7.49 0.69 -2.70
CA GLY A 12 -6.54 1.43 -1.87
C GLY A 12 -6.54 2.92 -2.19
N THR A 13 -6.76 3.76 -1.17
CA THR A 13 -6.58 5.21 -1.26
C THR A 13 -5.82 5.74 -0.04
N ILE A 14 -4.96 6.74 -0.24
CA ILE A 14 -4.16 7.40 0.81
C ILE A 14 -4.32 8.92 0.64
N PHE A 15 -4.68 9.63 1.70
CA PHE A 15 -4.71 11.10 1.70
C PHE A 15 -4.78 11.62 3.13
N LEU A 16 -4.32 12.85 3.35
CA LEU A 16 -4.44 13.53 4.65
C LEU A 16 -5.87 14.04 4.89
N ALA A 17 -6.52 14.49 3.83
CA ALA A 17 -7.88 15.02 3.84
C ALA A 17 -8.63 14.42 2.66
N GLY A 18 -9.77 13.76 2.92
CA GLY A 18 -10.56 13.13 1.86
C GLY A 18 -11.32 14.14 1.00
N PRO A 19 -11.93 13.68 -0.12
CA PRO A 19 -12.61 14.55 -1.08
C PRO A 19 -13.64 15.52 -0.50
N PRO A 20 -14.48 15.14 0.49
CA PRO A 20 -15.43 16.08 1.08
C PRO A 20 -14.75 17.28 1.76
N LEU A 21 -13.60 17.06 2.39
CA LEU A 21 -12.84 18.11 3.08
C LEU A 21 -12.07 18.99 2.08
N VAL A 22 -11.51 18.39 1.03
CA VAL A 22 -10.90 19.15 -0.08
C VAL A 22 -11.93 20.09 -0.70
N LYS A 23 -13.11 19.58 -1.07
CA LYS A 23 -14.20 20.40 -1.62
C LYS A 23 -14.62 21.52 -0.66
N ALA A 24 -14.77 21.23 0.63
CA ALA A 24 -15.17 22.23 1.61
C ALA A 24 -14.11 23.35 1.80
N ALA A 25 -12.82 23.02 1.70
CA ALA A 25 -11.72 23.93 1.96
C ALA A 25 -11.28 24.72 0.72
N THR A 26 -11.25 24.11 -0.47
CA THR A 26 -10.71 24.69 -1.71
C THR A 26 -11.77 24.91 -2.79
N GLY A 27 -12.93 24.25 -2.69
CA GLY A 27 -13.95 24.22 -3.74
C GLY A 27 -13.67 23.22 -4.86
N GLU A 28 -12.56 22.48 -4.82
CA GLU A 28 -12.21 21.48 -5.84
C GLU A 28 -13.05 20.20 -5.70
N GLU A 29 -13.61 19.73 -6.81
CA GLU A 29 -14.29 18.44 -6.88
C GLU A 29 -13.34 17.38 -7.44
N VAL A 30 -12.94 16.44 -6.60
CA VAL A 30 -12.01 15.36 -6.95
C VAL A 30 -12.56 14.03 -6.43
N SER A 31 -12.28 12.93 -7.13
CA SER A 31 -12.65 11.60 -6.65
C SER A 31 -11.61 11.07 -5.65
N ALA A 32 -11.91 10.00 -4.90
CA ALA A 32 -10.94 9.40 -3.99
C ALA A 32 -9.75 8.77 -4.74
N GLU A 33 -10.01 8.18 -5.92
CA GLU A 33 -8.96 7.59 -6.77
C GLU A 33 -8.07 8.66 -7.40
N ASP A 34 -8.66 9.76 -7.88
CA ASP A 34 -7.88 10.87 -8.48
C ASP A 34 -7.10 11.65 -7.41
N LEU A 35 -7.58 11.68 -6.17
CA LEU A 35 -6.92 12.37 -5.07
C LEU A 35 -5.73 11.60 -4.50
N GLY A 36 -5.82 10.27 -4.44
CA GLY A 36 -4.83 9.46 -3.74
C GLY A 36 -4.99 7.96 -3.95
N GLY A 37 -5.47 7.56 -5.12
CA GLY A 37 -5.55 6.14 -5.51
C GLY A 37 -4.19 5.52 -5.81
N ALA A 38 -4.23 4.25 -6.22
CA ALA A 38 -3.04 3.47 -6.51
C ALA A 38 -2.15 4.09 -7.61
N ASP A 39 -2.75 4.60 -8.69
CA ASP A 39 -2.02 5.23 -9.80
C ASP A 39 -1.27 6.49 -9.34
N VAL A 40 -1.95 7.37 -8.60
CA VAL A 40 -1.35 8.61 -8.05
C VAL A 40 -0.12 8.28 -7.21
N HIS A 41 -0.24 7.31 -6.30
CA HIS A 41 0.82 7.03 -5.35
C HIS A 41 1.98 6.19 -5.87
N THR A 42 1.81 5.46 -6.97
CA THR A 42 2.87 4.63 -7.57
C THR A 42 3.52 5.25 -8.80
N ARG A 43 2.87 6.23 -9.44
CA ARG A 43 3.39 6.88 -10.66
C ARG A 43 3.75 8.35 -10.48
N GLU A 44 3.02 9.08 -9.64
CA GLU A 44 3.19 10.52 -9.52
C GLU A 44 3.87 10.92 -8.20
N SER A 45 3.28 10.51 -7.07
CA SER A 45 3.77 10.96 -5.76
C SER A 45 4.89 10.09 -5.19
N GLY A 46 4.98 8.82 -5.60
CA GLY A 46 5.93 7.84 -5.06
C GLY A 46 5.71 7.51 -3.57
N VAL A 47 4.48 7.63 -3.07
CA VAL A 47 4.14 7.28 -1.67
C VAL A 47 3.97 5.77 -1.50
N ALA A 48 3.53 5.08 -2.56
CA ALA A 48 3.42 3.64 -2.59
C ALA A 48 4.49 3.05 -3.52
N ASP A 49 5.14 1.98 -3.08
CA ASP A 49 6.27 1.37 -3.81
C ASP A 49 5.79 0.40 -4.90
N HIS A 50 4.70 -0.33 -4.63
CA HIS A 50 4.18 -1.37 -5.52
C HIS A 50 2.71 -1.15 -5.86
N PHE A 51 2.40 -1.32 -7.15
CA PHE A 51 1.05 -1.30 -7.68
C PHE A 51 0.54 -2.73 -7.87
N ALA A 52 -0.59 -3.08 -7.25
CA ALA A 52 -1.26 -4.36 -7.46
C ALA A 52 -2.61 -4.16 -8.18
N GLU A 53 -2.87 -4.94 -9.24
CA GLU A 53 -4.13 -4.88 -9.97
C GLU A 53 -5.30 -5.46 -9.16
N ASN A 54 -5.02 -6.34 -8.19
CA ASN A 54 -6.02 -6.94 -7.30
C ASN A 54 -5.38 -7.46 -5.99
N GLU A 55 -6.23 -7.90 -5.07
CA GLU A 55 -5.83 -8.37 -3.73
C GLU A 55 -4.95 -9.63 -3.76
N GLU A 56 -5.22 -10.57 -4.68
CA GLU A 56 -4.44 -11.81 -4.77
C GLU A 56 -2.99 -11.50 -5.19
N GLU A 57 -2.83 -10.61 -6.16
CA GLU A 57 -1.52 -10.11 -6.57
C GLU A 57 -0.81 -9.38 -5.42
N ALA A 58 -1.51 -8.51 -4.70
CA ALA A 58 -0.95 -7.79 -3.56
C ALA A 58 -0.40 -8.76 -2.49
N LEU A 59 -1.17 -9.81 -2.15
CA LEU A 59 -0.73 -10.83 -1.21
C LEU A 59 0.49 -11.61 -1.71
N ARG A 60 0.58 -11.86 -3.02
CA ARG A 60 1.76 -12.48 -3.64
C ARG A 60 2.98 -11.58 -3.52
N MET A 61 2.84 -10.29 -3.80
CA MET A 61 3.91 -9.30 -3.64
C MET A 61 4.39 -9.21 -2.18
N VAL A 62 3.47 -9.17 -1.20
CA VAL A 62 3.82 -9.19 0.23
C VAL A 62 4.69 -10.41 0.56
N ARG A 63 4.33 -11.60 0.08
CA ARG A 63 5.13 -12.81 0.30
C ARG A 63 6.52 -12.68 -0.30
N ASN A 64 6.62 -12.19 -1.53
CA ASN A 64 7.91 -11.97 -2.19
C ASN A 64 8.78 -10.97 -1.41
N VAL A 65 8.22 -9.87 -0.91
CA VAL A 65 8.95 -8.90 -0.07
C VAL A 65 9.52 -9.61 1.16
N VAL A 66 8.68 -10.37 1.87
CA VAL A 66 9.09 -11.09 3.10
C VAL A 66 10.14 -12.16 2.81
N GLU A 67 10.03 -12.89 1.71
CA GLU A 67 11.01 -13.91 1.28
C GLU A 67 12.40 -13.32 1.00
N ASN A 68 12.48 -12.06 0.61
CA ASN A 68 13.74 -11.36 0.33
C ASN A 68 14.30 -10.59 1.54
N LEU A 69 13.65 -10.65 2.69
CA LEU A 69 14.21 -10.08 3.92
C LEU A 69 15.43 -10.88 4.35
N ASN A 70 16.51 -10.18 4.67
CA ASN A 70 17.74 -10.79 5.20
C ASN A 70 17.57 -11.17 6.69
N ILE A 71 16.67 -12.10 6.96
CA ILE A 71 16.39 -12.61 8.31
C ILE A 71 17.11 -13.93 8.55
N GLU A 72 17.74 -14.05 9.71
CA GLU A 72 18.26 -15.34 10.16
C GLU A 72 17.11 -16.32 10.41
N PRO A 73 17.27 -17.61 10.04
CA PRO A 73 16.26 -18.61 10.32
C PRO A 73 15.95 -18.66 11.81
N LYS A 74 14.67 -18.57 12.17
CA LYS A 74 14.27 -18.70 13.58
C LYS A 74 14.68 -20.08 14.08
N GLN A 75 15.42 -20.10 15.19
CA GLN A 75 15.81 -21.33 15.87
C GLN A 75 14.55 -22.16 16.17
N ARG A 76 14.51 -23.39 15.64
CA ARG A 76 13.42 -24.32 15.96
C ARG A 76 13.56 -24.69 17.43
N LEU A 77 12.56 -24.31 18.23
CA LEU A 77 12.46 -24.78 19.60
C LEU A 77 12.24 -26.29 19.55
N GLU A 78 13.20 -27.05 20.09
CA GLU A 78 13.00 -28.45 20.42
C GLU A 78 11.89 -28.50 21.46
N LEU A 79 10.68 -28.88 21.04
CA LEU A 79 9.60 -29.15 21.98
C LEU A 79 9.96 -30.45 22.71
N SER A 80 10.37 -30.33 23.98
CA SER A 80 10.51 -31.49 24.84
C SER A 80 9.17 -32.22 24.91
N GLN A 81 9.16 -33.49 24.48
CA GLN A 81 8.00 -34.38 24.54
C GLN A 81 7.46 -34.51 25.96
#